data_AF-A0A635R8D9-F1
#
_entry.id   AF-A0A635R8D9-F1
#
_cell.length_a   1.000
_cell.length_b   1.000
_cell.length_c   1.000
_cell.angle_alpha   90.00
_cell.angle_beta   90.00
_cell.angle_gamma   90.00
#
_symmetry.space_group_name_H-M   'P 1'
#
loop_
_entity.id
_entity.type
_entity.pdbx_description
1 polymer ?
#
loop_
_entity_poly.entity_id
_entity_poly.type
_entity_poly.pdbx_seq_one_letter_code
_entity_poly.pdbx_strand_id
1 'polypeptide(L)'
;MLLPPQPTEPTAPYAGLNLASFLEKVLKAYPDVENVVDKLCTDPTMSVAFHYYMVTEHFAGMQIFQRGKCYYITRNSSIRNTSSYELYSWVLWSENPAGNIDENPKVAYRLYSEKWHSWVAVPHDSN
;
A
#
# COMPACT_ATOMS: atom_id res chain seq x y z
N MET A 1 19.50 -35.79 25.37
CA MET A 1 18.25 -35.82 24.59
C MET A 1 18.23 -34.56 23.74
N LEU A 2 18.30 -34.68 22.40
CA LEU A 2 18.21 -33.53 21.49
C LEU A 2 16.72 -33.14 21.39
N LEU A 3 16.41 -31.87 21.66
CA LEU A 3 15.06 -31.35 21.47
C LEU A 3 14.68 -31.46 19.98
N PRO A 4 13.42 -31.84 19.66
CA PRO A 4 12.96 -31.82 18.29
C PRO A 4 13.07 -30.40 17.72
N PRO A 5 13.39 -30.24 16.42
CA PRO A 5 13.45 -28.92 15.80
C PRO A 5 12.11 -28.22 16.02
N GLN A 6 12.16 -27.00 16.58
CA GLN A 6 10.96 -26.19 16.71
C GLN A 6 10.35 -25.96 15.33
N PRO A 7 9.01 -25.95 15.20
CA PRO A 7 8.36 -25.50 13.98
C PRO A 7 8.91 -24.12 13.63
N THR A 8 9.36 -23.92 12.40
CA THR A 8 9.73 -22.60 11.90
C THR A 8 8.57 -21.65 12.16
N GLU A 9 8.83 -20.56 12.88
CA GLU A 9 7.83 -19.52 13.09
C GLU A 9 7.25 -19.08 11.74
N PRO A 10 5.94 -18.84 11.64
CA PRO A 10 5.34 -18.36 10.40
C PRO A 10 6.06 -17.08 9.98
N THR A 11 6.61 -17.08 8.76
CA THR A 11 7.23 -15.88 8.20
C THR A 11 6.23 -14.73 8.27
N ALA A 12 6.65 -13.57 8.79
CA ALA A 12 5.76 -12.42 8.92
C ALA A 12 5.06 -12.14 7.57
N PRO A 13 3.74 -11.88 7.57
CA PRO A 13 3.03 -11.55 6.35
C PRO A 13 3.76 -10.36 5.69
N TYR A 14 4.08 -10.52 4.41
CA TYR A 14 4.86 -9.56 3.60
C TYR A 14 6.39 -9.56 3.79
N ALA A 15 6.99 -10.48 4.56
CA ALA A 15 8.45 -10.58 4.62
C ALA A 15 9.08 -11.03 3.29
N GLY A 16 10.24 -10.44 2.93
CA GLY A 16 11.02 -10.81 1.75
C GLY A 16 10.43 -10.35 0.41
N LEU A 17 9.46 -9.42 0.43
CA LEU A 17 8.93 -8.78 -0.77
C LEU A 17 9.74 -7.51 -1.10
N ASN A 18 9.45 -6.91 -2.24
CA ASN A 18 9.73 -5.50 -2.50
C ASN A 18 8.41 -4.72 -2.51
N LEU A 19 8.47 -3.39 -2.54
CA LEU A 19 7.31 -2.51 -2.51
C LEU A 19 6.32 -2.84 -3.63
N ALA A 20 6.80 -3.11 -4.84
CA ALA A 20 5.95 -3.45 -5.97
C ALA A 20 5.15 -4.75 -5.73
N SER A 21 5.81 -5.82 -5.29
CA SER A 21 5.15 -7.10 -4.97
C SER A 21 4.26 -7.02 -3.73
N PHE A 22 4.60 -6.17 -2.76
CA PHE A 22 3.74 -5.86 -1.62
C PHE A 22 2.46 -5.18 -2.08
N LEU A 23 2.58 -4.10 -2.86
CA LEU A 23 1.44 -3.36 -3.38
C LEU A 23 0.59 -4.22 -4.31
N GLU A 24 1.18 -5.03 -5.18
CA GLU A 24 0.43 -5.95 -6.02
C GLU A 24 -0.44 -6.91 -5.19
N LYS A 25 0.12 -7.50 -4.11
CA LYS A 25 -0.63 -8.38 -3.22
C LYS A 25 -1.75 -7.66 -2.48
N VAL A 26 -1.47 -6.47 -1.93
CA VAL A 26 -2.47 -5.70 -1.19
C VAL A 26 -3.59 -5.23 -2.13
N LEU A 27 -3.23 -4.70 -3.30
CA LEU A 27 -4.20 -4.21 -4.28
C LEU A 27 -5.08 -5.33 -4.82
N LYS A 28 -4.54 -6.54 -5.04
CA LYS A 28 -5.34 -7.71 -5.45
C LYS A 28 -6.23 -8.28 -4.33
N ALA A 29 -5.87 -8.05 -3.06
CA ALA A 29 -6.61 -8.59 -1.93
C ALA A 29 -7.91 -7.85 -1.63
N TYR A 30 -8.06 -6.61 -2.11
CA TYR A 30 -9.20 -5.75 -1.82
C TYR A 30 -9.85 -5.23 -3.10
N PRO A 31 -11.16 -5.42 -3.28
CA PRO A 31 -11.85 -5.00 -4.50
C PRO A 31 -12.01 -3.48 -4.62
N ASP A 32 -11.90 -2.74 -3.51
CA ASP A 32 -12.16 -1.30 -3.45
C ASP A 32 -10.96 -0.53 -2.88
N VAL A 33 -10.57 0.53 -3.57
CA VAL A 33 -9.43 1.40 -3.21
C VAL A 33 -9.60 2.06 -1.85
N GLU A 34 -10.83 2.36 -1.44
CA GLU A 34 -11.14 2.94 -0.11
C GLU A 34 -10.70 1.98 1.01
N ASN A 35 -10.99 0.68 0.85
CA ASN A 35 -10.55 -0.33 1.80
C ASN A 35 -9.03 -0.51 1.78
N VAL A 36 -8.41 -0.47 0.60
CA VAL A 36 -6.96 -0.53 0.47
C VAL A 36 -6.28 0.60 1.23
N VAL A 37 -6.67 1.85 0.98
CA VAL A 37 -5.99 3.02 1.57
C VAL A 37 -6.22 3.07 3.07
N ASP A 38 -7.39 2.64 3.56
CA ASP A 38 -7.65 2.49 4.97
C ASP A 38 -6.71 1.45 5.59
N LYS A 39 -6.65 0.24 5.02
CA LYS A 39 -5.80 -0.85 5.54
C LYS A 39 -4.31 -0.53 5.50
N LEU A 40 -3.83 0.12 4.43
CA LEU A 40 -2.43 0.56 4.35
C LEU A 40 -2.06 1.56 5.45
N CYS A 41 -3.01 2.34 5.95
CA CYS A 41 -2.77 3.35 6.97
C CYS A 41 -3.08 2.86 8.40
N THR A 42 -4.10 2.03 8.59
CA THR A 42 -4.65 1.67 9.91
C THR A 42 -4.32 0.26 10.38
N ASP A 43 -4.07 -0.68 9.48
CA ASP A 43 -3.81 -2.08 9.86
C ASP A 43 -2.40 -2.20 10.48
N PRO A 44 -2.26 -2.78 11.70
CA PRO A 44 -1.00 -2.83 12.41
C PRO A 44 0.07 -3.69 11.70
N THR A 45 -0.34 -4.57 10.79
CA THR A 45 0.57 -5.43 10.04
C THR A 45 0.92 -4.79 8.69
N MET A 46 -0.10 -4.35 7.94
CA MET A 46 0.12 -3.75 6.62
C MET A 46 0.78 -2.38 6.71
N SER A 47 0.42 -1.56 7.70
CA SER A 47 1.02 -0.23 7.89
C SER A 47 2.51 -0.32 8.20
N VAL A 48 2.92 -1.29 9.03
CA VAL A 48 4.34 -1.53 9.34
C VAL A 48 5.10 -2.03 8.10
N ALA A 49 4.52 -2.97 7.33
CA ALA A 49 5.14 -3.46 6.11
C ALA A 49 5.24 -2.34 5.04
N PHE A 50 4.17 -1.59 4.84
CA PHE A 50 4.13 -0.46 3.92
C PHE A 50 5.15 0.61 4.31
N HIS A 51 5.24 0.93 5.59
CA HIS A 51 6.24 1.84 6.13
C HIS A 51 7.67 1.39 5.80
N TYR A 52 7.98 0.14 6.13
CA TYR A 52 9.29 -0.45 5.87
C TYR A 52 9.68 -0.32 4.39
N TYR A 53 8.81 -0.73 3.47
CA TYR A 53 9.10 -0.70 2.04
C TYR A 53 9.19 0.71 1.46
N MET A 54 8.33 1.64 1.90
CA MET A 54 8.40 3.05 1.47
C MET A 54 9.72 3.69 1.89
N VAL A 55 10.22 3.42 3.10
CA VAL A 55 11.50 3.96 3.58
C VAL A 55 12.68 3.29 2.90
N THR A 56 12.70 1.95 2.83
CA THR A 56 13.80 1.19 2.22
C THR A 56 14.00 1.53 0.76
N GLU A 57 12.91 1.79 0.01
CA GLU A 57 12.97 2.15 -1.40
C GLU A 57 12.91 3.68 -1.64
N HIS A 58 13.01 4.50 -0.59
CA HIS A 58 13.10 5.96 -0.65
C HIS A 58 11.92 6.66 -1.35
N PHE A 59 10.69 6.22 -1.06
CA PHE A 59 9.46 6.87 -1.49
C PHE A 59 8.80 7.66 -0.35
N ALA A 60 8.30 8.85 -0.67
CA ALA A 60 7.68 9.78 0.27
C ALA A 60 6.14 9.74 0.25
N GLY A 61 5.55 9.31 -0.87
CA GLY A 61 4.10 9.23 -1.03
C GLY A 61 3.67 8.30 -2.16
N MET A 62 2.37 8.03 -2.21
CA MET A 62 1.79 7.14 -3.22
C MET A 62 0.41 7.64 -3.63
N GLN A 63 0.07 7.50 -4.91
CA GLN A 63 -1.31 7.61 -5.37
C GLN A 63 -1.84 6.29 -5.85
N ILE A 64 -3.11 6.01 -5.56
CA ILE A 64 -3.84 4.86 -6.08
C ILE A 64 -5.07 5.37 -6.81
N PHE A 65 -5.26 4.90 -8.03
CA PHE A 65 -6.38 5.21 -8.90
C PHE A 65 -7.21 3.96 -9.15
N GLN A 66 -8.52 4.07 -8.97
CA GLN A 66 -9.47 3.03 -9.34
C GLN A 66 -10.83 3.65 -9.61
N ARG A 67 -11.50 3.24 -10.71
CA ARG A 67 -12.89 3.63 -11.04
C ARG A 67 -13.15 5.14 -10.93
N GLY A 68 -12.24 5.96 -11.44
CA GLY A 68 -12.36 7.42 -11.39
C GLY A 68 -11.97 8.09 -10.07
N LYS A 69 -11.70 7.34 -9.00
CA LYS A 69 -11.23 7.87 -7.72
C LYS A 69 -9.71 7.76 -7.63
N CYS A 70 -9.05 8.87 -7.29
CA CYS A 70 -7.63 8.92 -6.98
C CYS A 70 -7.45 9.27 -5.51
N TYR A 71 -6.81 8.39 -4.76
CA TYR A 71 -6.39 8.65 -3.39
C TYR A 71 -4.90 8.96 -3.36
N TYR A 72 -4.51 9.90 -2.50
CA TYR A 72 -3.12 10.19 -2.20
C TYR A 72 -2.81 9.79 -0.76
N ILE A 73 -1.81 8.93 -0.59
CA ILE A 73 -1.26 8.51 0.68
C ILE A 73 0.05 9.25 0.90
N THR A 74 0.17 9.89 2.06
CA THR A 74 1.38 10.61 2.47
C THR A 74 1.79 10.21 3.87
N ARG A 75 3.10 10.23 4.12
CA ARG A 75 3.65 10.06 5.46
C ARG A 75 3.39 11.34 6.26
N ASN A 76 2.81 11.19 7.45
CA ASN A 76 2.59 12.30 8.37
C ASN A 76 3.73 12.34 9.40
N SER A 77 4.63 13.30 9.24
CA SER A 77 5.77 13.51 10.14
C SER A 77 5.41 14.51 11.25
N SER A 78 4.42 14.20 12.08
CA SER A 78 4.14 15.06 13.24
C SER A 78 3.54 14.31 14.41
N ILE A 79 4.39 13.68 15.21
CA ILE A 79 4.11 13.56 16.64
C ILE A 79 5.33 14.14 17.36
N ARG A 80 5.14 15.28 18.03
CA ARG A 80 6.15 15.85 18.94
C ARG A 80 6.61 14.74 19.89
N ASN A 81 7.91 14.49 19.92
CA ASN A 81 8.58 13.60 20.88
C ASN A 81 8.34 12.08 20.72
N THR A 82 7.88 11.60 19.57
CA THR A 82 7.94 10.14 19.26
C THR A 82 8.56 9.90 17.89
N SER A 83 9.90 9.93 17.83
CA SER A 83 10.60 9.26 16.72
C SER A 83 10.15 7.79 16.70
N SER A 84 9.90 7.27 15.49
CA SER A 84 9.52 5.87 15.21
C SER A 84 8.02 5.53 15.14
N TYR A 85 7.11 6.50 15.29
CA TYR A 85 5.66 6.30 15.01
C TYR A 85 5.20 7.19 13.85
N GLU A 86 5.60 6.81 12.65
CA GLU A 86 5.10 7.51 11.47
C GLU A 86 3.75 6.93 11.07
N LEU A 87 2.78 7.81 11.05
CA LEU A 87 1.43 7.49 10.61
C LEU A 87 1.31 7.87 9.15
N TYR A 88 0.65 7.02 8.37
CA TYR A 88 0.21 7.37 7.03
C TYR A 88 -1.20 7.94 7.11
N SER A 89 -1.46 8.98 6.33
CA SER A 89 -2.79 9.50 6.10
C SER A 89 -3.11 9.45 4.62
N TRP A 90 -4.38 9.29 4.31
CA TRP A 90 -4.88 9.30 2.94
C TRP A 90 -5.87 10.45 2.75
N VAL A 91 -5.92 10.99 1.54
CA VAL A 91 -6.89 11.99 1.11
C VAL A 91 -7.42 11.62 -0.27
N LEU A 92 -8.71 11.87 -0.50
CA LEU A 92 -9.26 11.85 -1.86
C LEU A 92 -8.65 13.02 -2.63
N TRP A 93 -7.76 12.71 -3.56
CA TRP A 93 -7.01 13.71 -4.33
C TRP A 93 -7.82 14.25 -5.50
N SER A 94 -8.52 13.35 -6.20
CA SER A 94 -9.40 13.73 -7.30
C SER A 94 -10.46 12.65 -7.50
N GLU A 95 -11.65 13.09 -7.86
CA GLU A 95 -12.74 12.22 -8.26
C GLU A 95 -13.20 12.65 -9.65
N ASN A 96 -13.24 11.69 -10.57
CA ASN A 96 -13.88 11.85 -11.86
C ASN A 96 -15.25 11.16 -11.80
N PRO A 97 -16.36 11.90 -11.65
CA PRO A 97 -17.71 11.33 -11.59
C PRO A 97 -18.16 10.68 -12.92
N ALA A 98 -17.43 10.91 -14.02
CA ALA A 98 -17.61 10.20 -15.28
C ALA A 98 -16.78 8.91 -15.38
N GLY A 99 -15.98 8.59 -14.34
CA GLY A 99 -15.29 7.32 -14.23
C GLY A 99 -16.31 6.20 -14.12
N ASN A 100 -16.36 5.33 -15.12
CA ASN A 100 -17.36 4.30 -15.21
C ASN A 100 -17.13 3.23 -14.12
N ILE A 101 -18.14 2.97 -13.29
CA ILE A 101 -18.10 1.91 -12.26
C ILE A 101 -17.99 0.52 -12.91
N ASP A 102 -18.48 0.40 -14.16
CA ASP A 102 -18.44 -0.82 -14.97
C ASP A 102 -17.12 -1.02 -15.74
N GLU A 103 -16.19 -0.05 -15.69
CA GLU A 103 -14.85 -0.29 -16.20
C GLU A 103 -14.14 -1.30 -15.29
N ASN A 104 -13.60 -2.35 -15.93
CA ASN A 104 -12.76 -3.39 -15.32
C ASN A 104 -11.91 -2.79 -14.20
N PRO A 105 -11.85 -3.37 -12.97
CA PRO A 105 -11.15 -2.81 -11.79
C PRO A 105 -9.62 -2.77 -11.98
N LYS A 106 -9.17 -2.03 -12.98
CA LYS A 106 -7.79 -1.70 -13.25
C LYS A 106 -7.40 -0.71 -12.17
N VAL A 107 -6.85 -1.25 -11.09
CA VAL A 107 -6.18 -0.45 -10.08
C VAL A 107 -4.85 -0.03 -10.66
N ALA A 108 -4.54 1.25 -10.60
CA ALA A 108 -3.22 1.76 -10.92
C ALA A 108 -2.65 2.49 -9.71
N TYR A 109 -1.34 2.39 -9.51
CA TYR A 109 -0.65 3.19 -8.50
C TYR A 109 0.53 3.93 -9.10
N ARG A 110 0.94 5.02 -8.47
CA ARG A 110 2.21 5.68 -8.74
C ARG A 110 2.87 6.13 -7.46
N LEU A 111 4.18 6.09 -7.44
CA LEU A 111 4.99 6.43 -6.28
C LEU A 111 5.61 7.82 -6.45
N TYR A 112 5.80 8.50 -5.34
CA TYR A 112 6.43 9.82 -5.25
C TYR A 112 7.75 9.71 -4.49
N SER A 113 8.81 10.22 -5.08
CA SER A 113 10.14 10.37 -4.46
C SER A 113 10.57 11.83 -4.58
N GLU A 114 11.50 12.17 -5.46
CA GLU A 114 11.78 13.55 -5.91
C GLU A 114 10.84 14.00 -7.03
N LYS A 115 10.28 13.01 -7.76
CA LYS A 115 9.33 13.18 -8.84
C LYS A 115 8.29 12.07 -8.80
N TRP A 116 7.18 12.31 -9.48
CA TRP A 116 6.19 11.27 -9.75
C TRP A 116 6.76 10.23 -10.70
N HIS A 117 6.70 8.97 -10.28
CA HIS A 117 6.98 7.84 -11.15
C HIS A 117 5.78 7.55 -12.06
N SER A 118 6.03 6.80 -13.13
CA SER A 118 4.99 6.36 -14.06
C SER A 118 3.91 5.54 -13.34
N TRP A 119 2.68 5.63 -13.83
CA TRP A 119 1.59 4.77 -13.36
C TRP A 119 1.89 3.30 -13.64
N VAL A 120 1.72 2.46 -12.63
CA VAL A 120 1.82 1.02 -12.71
C VAL A 120 0.41 0.46 -12.59
N ALA A 121 -0.06 -0.23 -13.63
CA ALA A 121 -1.33 -0.93 -13.60
C ALA A 121 -1.17 -2.29 -12.92
N VAL A 122 -2.01 -2.58 -11.93
CA VAL A 122 -2.10 -3.89 -11.30
C VAL A 122 -3.24 -4.67 -11.95
N PRO A 123 -2.95 -5.76 -12.66
CA PRO A 123 -3.99 -6.61 -13.20
C PRO A 123 -4.71 -7.29 -12.03
N HIS A 124 -6.02 -7.05 -11.89
CA HIS A 124 -6.88 -7.97 -11.16
C HIS A 124 -7.18 -9.12 -12.12
N ASP A 125 -6.38 -10.18 -12.06
CA ASP A 125 -6.74 -11.41 -12.75
C ASP A 125 -7.97 -11.98 -12.05
N SER A 126 -9.10 -11.93 -12.75
CA SER A 126 -10.30 -12.69 -12.43
C SER A 126 -9.98 -14.18 -12.63
N ASN A 127 -9.52 -14.83 -11.56
CA ASN A 127 -9.39 -16.28 -11.52
C ASN A 127 -10.45 -16.85 -10.57
#